data_AF-A0A8T3V9C6-F1
#
_entry.id   AF-A0A8T3V9C6-F1
#
_cell.length_a   1.000
_cell.length_b   1.000
_cell.length_c   1.000
_cell.angle_alpha   90.00
_cell.angle_beta   90.00
_cell.angle_gamma   90.00
#
_symmetry.space_group_name_H-M   'P 1'
#
loop_
_entity.id
_entity.type
_entity.pdbx_description
1 polymer ?
#
loop_
_entity_poly.entity_id
_entity_poly.type
_entity_poly.pdbx_seq_one_letter_code
_entity_poly.pdbx_strand_id
1 'polypeptide(L)'
;MHISKSSVAVVGWDDNYSKENFLITPPGDGAWIVKNSWDNDWGENGYFYLSYYEKSLFTKDLDTNLSYPFIACIFNNTINYHVNYQTDLNGLYYFDNNYKYYSNEFISKYDELIGAVGTYFNDSGIDYSFDVYVNGEKIYSQRGISEFAGYRTIVLNDYLYVNSGDKFKVVFSSNTLPYEAGSRRHYVPEMSFVSVDGESWSDFSLENKTVCLKVYTLADDSIMVPVSNVSAVYEPQSSFSVKVVTSDGRCVIGALVEFTIDDKTYHVKTNDEGIAIFKIPMLNPGNYTLTLSYKNQTINVCVLSVNEGNESQNMTNESVNSNPKLESCGNPILMVILSALLIVAFRGKRKHF
;
A
#
# COMPACT_ATOMS: atom_id res chain seq x y z
N MET A 1 13.48 10.20 44.90
CA MET A 1 12.38 10.21 43.92
C MET A 1 12.89 10.98 42.71
N HIS A 2 13.42 10.27 41.71
CA HIS A 2 13.88 10.91 40.47
C HIS A 2 12.67 11.06 39.56
N ILE A 3 12.09 12.26 39.56
CA ILE A 3 11.11 12.68 38.56
C ILE A 3 11.87 12.70 37.23
N SER A 4 11.39 11.96 36.23
CA SER A 4 11.91 12.07 34.87
C SER A 4 11.63 13.50 34.37
N LYS A 5 12.68 14.31 34.19
CA LYS A 5 12.56 15.73 33.79
C LYS A 5 13.05 15.99 32.36
N SER A 6 13.44 14.94 31.64
CA SER A 6 14.01 15.05 30.30
C SER A 6 13.70 13.81 29.48
N SER A 7 13.56 13.98 28.16
CA SER A 7 13.50 12.91 27.17
C SER A 7 14.75 12.98 26.31
N VAL A 8 15.32 11.83 25.98
CA VAL A 8 16.58 11.72 25.24
C VAL A 8 16.45 10.67 24.13
N ALA A 9 17.29 10.76 23.10
CA ALA A 9 17.33 9.78 22.02
C ALA A 9 18.48 8.81 22.23
N VAL A 10 18.18 7.51 22.35
CA VAL A 10 19.20 6.46 22.27
C VAL A 10 19.52 6.23 20.80
N VAL A 11 20.77 6.44 20.41
CA VAL A 11 21.21 6.43 18.99
C VAL A 11 22.19 5.31 18.67
N GLY A 12 22.64 4.58 19.69
CA GLY A 12 23.62 3.50 19.54
C GLY A 12 23.94 2.86 20.88
N TRP A 13 24.90 1.94 20.86
CA TRP A 13 25.36 1.23 22.04
C TRP A 13 26.82 0.78 21.85
N ASP A 14 27.54 0.62 22.96
CA ASP A 14 28.88 0.03 23.01
C ASP A 14 28.96 -0.95 24.19
N ASP A 15 29.00 -2.25 23.88
CA ASP A 15 29.06 -3.32 24.87
C ASP A 15 30.38 -3.34 25.65
N ASN A 16 31.44 -2.71 25.13
CA ASN A 16 32.77 -2.68 25.75
C ASN A 16 33.09 -1.34 26.43
N TYR A 17 32.14 -0.42 26.52
CA TYR A 17 32.36 0.86 27.21
C TYR A 17 32.67 0.60 28.69
N SER A 18 33.88 0.95 29.11
CA SER A 18 34.37 0.58 30.43
C SER A 18 33.54 1.21 31.55
N LYS A 19 33.16 0.38 32.53
CA LYS A 19 32.46 0.81 33.75
C LYS A 19 33.22 1.87 34.55
N GLU A 20 34.54 1.91 34.40
CA GLU A 20 35.41 2.86 35.10
C GLU A 20 35.28 4.29 34.56
N ASN A 21 34.63 4.47 33.40
CA ASN A 21 34.35 5.80 32.84
C ASN A 21 33.17 6.50 33.53
N PHE A 22 32.41 5.80 34.39
CA PHE A 22 31.27 6.38 35.10
C PHE A 22 31.65 6.89 36.50
N LEU A 23 31.03 8.00 36.91
CA LEU A 23 31.23 8.57 38.26
C LEU A 23 30.81 7.60 39.38
N ILE A 24 29.76 6.81 39.15
CA ILE A 24 29.34 5.71 40.02
C ILE A 24 29.54 4.44 39.21
N THR A 25 30.51 3.62 39.59
CA THR A 25 30.90 2.42 38.85
C THR A 25 29.73 1.43 38.78
N PRO A 26 29.20 1.12 37.59
CA PRO A 26 28.15 0.12 37.43
C PRO A 26 28.69 -1.32 37.61
N PRO A 27 27.81 -2.33 37.74
CA PRO A 27 28.20 -3.73 37.92
C PRO A 27 29.06 -4.32 36.78
N GLY A 28 28.97 -3.78 35.56
CA GLY A 28 29.69 -4.26 34.39
C GLY A 28 29.87 -3.17 33.34
N ASP A 29 30.68 -3.50 32.33
CA ASP A 29 30.87 -2.68 31.13
C ASP A 29 29.59 -2.65 30.29
N GLY A 30 29.50 -1.69 29.38
CA GLY A 30 28.37 -1.55 28.45
C GLY A 30 27.55 -0.29 28.68
N ALA A 31 27.29 0.43 27.59
CA ALA A 31 26.59 1.71 27.63
C ALA A 31 25.76 1.97 26.37
N TRP A 32 24.62 2.63 26.56
CA TRP A 32 23.88 3.31 25.51
C TRP A 32 24.58 4.61 25.13
N ILE A 33 24.57 4.93 23.83
CA ILE A 33 24.99 6.22 23.30
C ILE A 33 23.74 7.08 23.18
N VAL A 34 23.71 8.19 23.91
CA VAL A 34 22.52 9.03 24.07
C VAL A 34 22.80 10.42 23.52
N LYS A 35 21.88 10.94 22.71
CA LYS A 35 21.86 12.33 22.24
C LYS A 35 20.88 13.16 23.06
N ASN A 36 21.36 14.27 23.60
CA ASN A 36 20.54 15.23 24.35
C ASN A 36 20.10 16.41 23.46
N SER A 37 19.33 17.35 24.03
CA SER A 37 18.79 18.55 23.40
C SER A 37 19.43 19.86 23.90
N TRP A 38 20.61 19.79 24.54
CA TRP A 38 21.32 20.93 25.14
C TRP A 38 22.51 21.41 24.31
N ASP A 39 22.29 21.53 23.00
CA ASP A 39 23.29 21.97 22.02
C ASP A 39 24.55 21.09 21.95
N ASN A 40 25.43 21.46 21.01
CA ASN A 40 26.66 20.73 20.72
C ASN A 40 27.79 21.04 21.73
N ASP A 41 27.71 22.15 22.46
CA ASP A 41 28.77 22.55 23.40
C ASP A 41 28.72 21.74 24.72
N TRP A 42 27.69 20.92 24.91
CA TRP A 42 27.51 20.09 26.09
C TRP A 42 27.95 18.64 25.85
N GLY A 43 28.61 18.02 26.82
CA GLY A 43 29.06 16.62 26.72
C GLY A 43 30.05 16.40 25.57
N GLU A 44 29.94 15.28 24.89
CA GLU A 44 30.73 14.97 23.69
C GLU A 44 29.93 15.37 22.44
N ASN A 45 29.91 16.67 22.11
CA ASN A 45 29.16 17.20 20.98
C ASN A 45 27.63 16.96 21.07
N GLY A 46 27.07 17.11 22.27
CA GLY A 46 25.65 16.84 22.59
C GLY A 46 25.35 15.38 22.94
N TYR A 47 26.37 14.51 22.93
CA TYR A 47 26.24 13.08 23.26
C TYR A 47 26.81 12.77 24.65
N PHE A 48 26.32 11.68 25.24
CA PHE A 48 26.86 11.10 26.45
C PHE A 48 26.60 9.58 26.50
N TYR A 49 27.37 8.88 27.31
CA TYR A 49 27.19 7.46 27.58
C TYR A 49 26.30 7.26 28.80
N LEU A 50 25.35 6.34 28.68
CA LEU A 50 24.46 5.94 29.76
C LEU A 50 24.59 4.45 29.99
N SER A 51 25.05 4.06 31.19
CA SER A 51 25.26 2.66 31.53
C SER A 51 23.99 1.82 31.29
N TYR A 52 24.15 0.59 30.79
CA TYR A 52 23.04 -0.37 30.68
C TYR A 52 22.34 -0.64 32.02
N TYR A 53 23.02 -0.37 33.13
CA TYR A 53 22.53 -0.58 34.48
C TYR A 53 21.76 0.62 35.05
N GLU A 54 21.55 1.68 34.27
CA GLU A 54 20.70 2.81 34.65
C GLU A 54 19.24 2.36 34.76
N LYS A 55 18.69 2.43 35.97
CA LYS A 55 17.36 1.88 36.27
C LYS A 55 16.23 2.81 35.83
N SER A 56 16.46 4.12 35.78
CA SER A 56 15.39 5.09 35.50
C SER A 56 14.88 5.08 34.06
N LEU A 57 15.67 4.59 33.09
CA LEU A 57 15.27 4.52 31.67
C LEU A 57 14.07 3.60 31.41
N PHE A 58 13.94 2.52 32.20
CA PHE A 58 12.97 1.44 31.94
C PHE A 58 11.97 1.24 33.07
N THR A 59 12.02 2.06 34.11
CA THR A 59 11.04 2.00 35.21
C THR A 59 9.77 2.74 34.83
N LYS A 60 8.62 2.07 35.00
CA LYS A 60 7.31 2.72 34.96
C LYS A 60 7.31 3.87 35.98
N ASP A 61 7.07 5.08 35.50
CA ASP A 61 6.87 6.23 36.37
C ASP A 61 5.52 6.06 37.09
N LEU A 62 5.58 5.80 38.40
CA LEU A 62 4.41 5.57 39.25
C LEU A 62 3.59 6.84 39.47
N ASP A 63 4.17 8.03 39.25
CA ASP A 63 3.49 9.32 39.46
C ASP A 63 2.73 9.77 38.21
N THR A 64 3.19 9.40 37.01
CA THR A 64 2.55 9.80 35.74
C THR A 64 1.65 8.73 35.12
N ASN A 65 1.63 7.50 35.68
CA ASN A 65 0.90 6.34 35.13
C ASN A 65 1.28 6.00 33.67
N LEU A 66 2.36 6.59 33.14
CA LEU A 66 2.84 6.36 31.77
C LEU A 66 3.39 4.93 31.68
N SER A 67 2.67 4.08 30.95
CA SER A 67 3.00 2.65 30.83
C SER A 67 4.03 2.35 29.74
N TYR A 68 4.46 3.35 28.97
CA TYR A 68 5.43 3.21 27.88
C TYR A 68 6.52 4.28 27.97
N PRO A 69 7.59 4.08 28.77
CA PRO A 69 8.67 5.06 28.90
C PRO A 69 9.58 5.14 27.67
N PHE A 70 9.33 4.31 26.64
CA PHE A 70 10.11 4.24 25.41
C PHE A 70 9.21 4.13 24.19
N ILE A 71 9.62 4.77 23.09
CA ILE A 71 9.04 4.59 21.76
C ILE A 71 10.20 4.22 20.84
N ALA A 72 10.08 3.07 20.18
CA ALA A 72 10.99 2.69 19.10
C ALA A 72 10.32 3.02 17.76
N CYS A 73 10.89 3.97 17.03
CA CYS A 73 10.44 4.30 15.67
C CYS A 73 11.38 3.62 14.66
N ILE A 74 10.88 2.58 13.99
CA ILE A 74 11.61 1.93 12.90
C ILE A 74 11.16 2.60 11.60
N PHE A 75 11.98 3.52 11.08
CA PHE A 75 11.74 4.13 9.79
C PHE A 75 12.32 3.26 8.68
N ASN A 76 11.47 2.43 8.08
CA ASN A 76 11.80 1.70 6.84
C ASN A 76 10.86 2.12 5.71
N ASN A 77 10.64 3.43 5.56
CA ASN A 77 9.65 3.94 4.62
C ASN A 77 10.25 3.97 3.20
N THR A 78 10.04 2.90 2.45
CA THR A 78 10.46 2.79 1.05
C THR A 78 9.40 3.31 0.07
N ILE A 79 8.15 3.45 0.53
CA ILE A 79 6.99 3.86 -0.28
C ILE A 79 6.63 5.32 0.06
N ASN A 80 6.51 6.16 -0.96
CA ASN A 80 6.12 7.55 -0.82
C ASN A 80 4.59 7.72 -0.99
N TYR A 81 3.85 7.69 0.12
CA TYR A 81 2.41 7.89 0.11
C TYR A 81 2.03 9.34 -0.19
N HIS A 82 0.99 9.52 -1.00
CA HIS A 82 0.47 10.81 -1.43
C HIS A 82 -0.53 11.39 -0.42
N VAL A 83 -1.49 10.59 0.06
CA VAL A 83 -2.50 11.02 1.05
C VAL A 83 -2.55 10.05 2.23
N ASN A 84 -2.80 10.61 3.42
CA ASN A 84 -3.12 9.89 4.64
C ASN A 84 -4.54 10.30 5.10
N TYR A 85 -5.48 9.38 4.94
CA TYR A 85 -6.83 9.49 5.48
C TYR A 85 -6.83 8.98 6.92
N GLN A 86 -7.06 9.89 7.87
CA GLN A 86 -6.99 9.59 9.30
C GLN A 86 -7.95 10.46 10.11
N THR A 87 -8.35 9.92 11.25
CA THR A 87 -9.20 10.58 12.26
C THR A 87 -8.46 10.73 13.60
N ASP A 88 -7.50 9.84 13.87
CA ASP A 88 -6.73 9.71 15.11
C ASP A 88 -5.39 10.48 15.05
N LEU A 89 -5.43 11.78 15.31
CA LEU A 89 -4.26 12.65 15.20
C LEU A 89 -3.28 12.56 16.37
N ASN A 90 -3.76 12.21 17.57
CA ASN A 90 -2.88 11.93 18.71
C ASN A 90 -2.44 10.46 18.71
N GLY A 91 -3.13 9.61 17.95
CA GLY A 91 -2.85 8.19 17.83
C GLY A 91 -3.43 7.40 19.00
N LEU A 92 -2.77 6.28 19.31
CA LEU A 92 -3.27 5.31 20.28
C LEU A 92 -3.43 5.92 21.69
N TYR A 93 -4.67 5.94 22.19
CA TYR A 93 -4.96 6.20 23.59
C TYR A 93 -4.95 4.90 24.40
N TYR A 94 -5.73 3.89 23.97
CA TYR A 94 -5.79 2.59 24.61
C TYR A 94 -6.33 1.50 23.67
N PHE A 95 -6.33 0.25 24.14
CA PHE A 95 -6.95 -0.89 23.46
C PHE A 95 -8.24 -1.32 24.16
N ASP A 96 -9.32 -1.52 23.39
CA ASP A 96 -10.60 -2.02 23.90
C ASP A 96 -10.81 -3.49 23.47
N ASN A 97 -10.75 -4.39 24.45
CA ASN A 97 -10.89 -5.84 24.22
C ASN A 97 -12.35 -6.29 23.98
N ASN A 98 -13.33 -5.40 24.10
CA ASN A 98 -14.73 -5.74 23.82
C ASN A 98 -15.00 -5.84 22.31
N TYR A 99 -14.21 -5.15 21.49
CA TYR A 99 -14.39 -5.07 20.05
C TYR A 99 -13.27 -5.79 19.31
N LYS A 100 -13.65 -6.56 18.30
CA LYS A 100 -12.71 -7.23 17.38
C LYS A 100 -12.67 -6.60 16.01
N TYR A 101 -13.76 -5.93 15.63
CA TYR A 101 -13.93 -5.31 14.33
C TYR A 101 -14.07 -3.81 14.48
N TYR A 102 -13.44 -3.09 13.57
CA TYR A 102 -13.50 -1.64 13.51
C TYR A 102 -13.34 -1.14 12.09
N SER A 103 -13.89 0.02 11.80
CA SER A 103 -13.80 0.60 10.47
C SER A 103 -13.71 2.10 10.50
N ASN A 104 -13.10 2.64 9.45
CA ASN A 104 -13.18 4.04 9.08
C ASN A 104 -13.67 4.13 7.64
N GLU A 105 -14.47 5.14 7.37
CA GLU A 105 -15.07 5.40 6.08
C GLU A 105 -14.74 6.81 5.61
N PHE A 106 -14.18 6.94 4.41
CA PHE A 106 -13.66 8.19 3.87
C PHE A 106 -14.26 8.47 2.48
N ILE A 107 -14.10 9.72 2.04
CA ILE A 107 -14.37 10.14 0.66
C ILE A 107 -13.04 10.50 0.04
N SER A 108 -12.70 9.85 -1.07
CA SER A 108 -11.48 10.14 -1.82
C SER A 108 -11.49 11.58 -2.32
N LYS A 109 -10.35 12.26 -2.23
CA LYS A 109 -10.17 13.62 -2.74
C LYS A 109 -9.56 13.68 -4.13
N TYR A 110 -8.98 12.58 -4.60
CA TYR A 110 -8.23 12.52 -5.85
C TYR A 110 -8.52 11.20 -6.58
N ASP A 111 -8.13 11.15 -7.84
CA ASP A 111 -8.00 9.88 -8.57
C ASP A 111 -6.66 9.26 -8.14
N GLU A 112 -6.72 8.16 -7.40
CA GLU A 112 -5.55 7.63 -6.68
C GLU A 112 -5.66 6.13 -6.40
N LEU A 113 -4.58 5.57 -5.85
CA LEU A 113 -4.49 4.16 -5.52
C LEU A 113 -4.45 3.96 -4.01
N ILE A 114 -5.37 3.20 -3.42
CA ILE A 114 -5.25 2.73 -2.04
C ILE A 114 -4.12 1.71 -1.98
N GLY A 115 -3.09 2.02 -1.17
CA GLY A 115 -1.83 1.26 -1.15
C GLY A 115 -1.46 0.66 0.21
N ALA A 116 -1.97 1.21 1.31
CA ALA A 116 -1.76 0.64 2.63
C ALA A 116 -2.86 1.01 3.63
N VAL A 117 -2.98 0.20 4.68
CA VAL A 117 -3.77 0.51 5.88
C VAL A 117 -2.85 0.63 7.08
N GLY A 118 -3.20 1.48 8.04
CA GLY A 118 -2.37 1.77 9.19
C GLY A 118 -3.11 1.60 10.50
N THR A 119 -2.61 0.78 11.41
CA THR A 119 -3.26 0.54 12.72
C THR A 119 -2.24 0.15 13.79
N TYR A 120 -2.69 -0.04 15.04
CA TYR A 120 -1.86 -0.48 16.15
C TYR A 120 -2.16 -1.93 16.55
N PHE A 121 -1.12 -2.63 16.97
CA PHE A 121 -1.23 -3.96 17.59
C PHE A 121 -0.76 -3.89 19.04
N ASN A 122 -1.47 -4.58 19.93
CA ASN A 122 -1.10 -4.65 21.35
C ASN A 122 0.06 -5.63 21.62
N ASP A 123 0.32 -6.56 20.70
CA ASP A 123 1.42 -7.53 20.78
C ASP A 123 1.95 -7.89 19.38
N SER A 124 3.07 -8.61 19.36
CA SER A 124 3.56 -9.38 18.21
C SER A 124 2.76 -10.68 18.03
N GLY A 125 2.76 -11.22 16.82
CA GLY A 125 2.10 -12.49 16.49
C GLY A 125 0.57 -12.41 16.40
N ILE A 126 -0.01 -11.21 16.28
CA ILE A 126 -1.47 -11.05 16.22
C ILE A 126 -1.96 -11.26 14.78
N ASP A 127 -2.82 -12.26 14.61
CA ASP A 127 -3.58 -12.45 13.37
C ASP A 127 -4.48 -11.25 13.11
N TYR A 128 -4.49 -10.78 11.88
CA TYR A 128 -5.41 -9.75 11.43
C TYR A 128 -5.96 -10.02 10.04
N SER A 129 -7.07 -9.36 9.73
CA SER A 129 -7.59 -9.26 8.37
C SER A 129 -8.25 -7.91 8.15
N PHE A 130 -8.34 -7.47 6.90
CA PHE A 130 -9.12 -6.31 6.54
C PHE A 130 -9.75 -6.47 5.16
N ASP A 131 -10.94 -5.89 5.04
CA ASP A 131 -11.71 -5.78 3.81
C ASP A 131 -11.78 -4.30 3.40
N VAL A 132 -11.68 -4.03 2.10
CA VAL A 132 -11.87 -2.69 1.53
C VAL A 132 -13.12 -2.68 0.67
N TYR A 133 -13.98 -1.72 0.97
CA TYR A 133 -15.20 -1.45 0.22
C TYR A 133 -15.07 -0.12 -0.50
N VAL A 134 -15.50 -0.06 -1.75
CA VAL A 134 -15.60 1.18 -2.54
C VAL A 134 -17.01 1.30 -3.05
N ASN A 135 -17.66 2.43 -2.77
CA ASN A 135 -19.06 2.73 -3.09
C ASN A 135 -20.04 1.63 -2.64
N GLY A 136 -19.76 1.02 -1.48
CA GLY A 136 -20.58 -0.04 -0.87
C GLY A 136 -20.28 -1.45 -1.36
N GLU A 137 -19.46 -1.63 -2.39
CA GLU A 137 -19.05 -2.95 -2.89
C GLU A 137 -17.72 -3.38 -2.27
N LYS A 138 -17.62 -4.62 -1.80
CA LYS A 138 -16.36 -5.18 -1.34
C LYS A 138 -15.49 -5.52 -2.55
N ILE A 139 -14.32 -4.88 -2.65
CA ILE A 139 -13.40 -5.08 -3.78
C ILE A 139 -12.09 -5.77 -3.39
N TYR A 140 -11.79 -5.85 -2.09
CA TYR A 140 -10.52 -6.39 -1.61
C TYR A 140 -10.62 -7.00 -0.23
N SER A 141 -9.79 -8.02 0.01
CA SER A 141 -9.60 -8.68 1.30
C SER A 141 -8.12 -9.07 1.45
N GLN A 142 -7.52 -8.80 2.60
CA GLN A 142 -6.16 -9.24 2.93
C GLN A 142 -6.08 -9.67 4.40
N ARG A 143 -5.17 -10.61 4.69
CA ARG A 143 -4.86 -11.09 6.03
C ARG A 143 -3.37 -11.12 6.28
N GLY A 144 -2.97 -11.15 7.54
CA GLY A 144 -1.57 -11.24 7.93
C GLY A 144 -1.40 -11.47 9.43
N ILE A 145 -0.15 -11.37 9.87
CA ILE A 145 0.25 -11.50 11.29
C ILE A 145 1.14 -10.29 11.62
N SER A 146 0.89 -9.64 12.77
CA SER A 146 1.75 -8.54 13.22
C SER A 146 3.13 -9.06 13.62
N GLU A 147 4.23 -8.52 13.10
CA GLU A 147 5.57 -8.98 13.54
C GLU A 147 5.96 -8.39 14.90
N PHE A 148 5.44 -7.21 15.24
CA PHE A 148 5.74 -6.47 16.47
C PHE A 148 4.49 -5.71 16.94
N ALA A 149 4.43 -5.44 18.23
CA ALA A 149 3.48 -4.51 18.83
C ALA A 149 3.71 -3.06 18.35
N GLY A 150 2.71 -2.21 18.55
CA GLY A 150 2.74 -0.80 18.18
C GLY A 150 2.14 -0.52 16.81
N TYR A 151 2.46 0.67 16.27
CA TYR A 151 1.91 1.14 15.01
C TYR A 151 2.52 0.44 13.81
N ARG A 152 1.68 0.01 12.86
CA ARG A 152 2.08 -0.64 11.61
C ARG A 152 1.39 -0.03 10.41
N THR A 153 2.18 0.23 9.37
CA THR A 153 1.69 0.46 8.01
C THR A 153 1.71 -0.88 7.26
N ILE A 154 0.54 -1.44 7.01
CA ILE A 154 0.35 -2.71 6.31
C ILE A 154 0.12 -2.41 4.84
N VAL A 155 1.12 -2.75 4.02
CA VAL A 155 1.07 -2.58 2.58
C VAL A 155 0.09 -3.59 1.97
N LEU A 156 -0.78 -3.14 1.07
CA LEU A 156 -1.66 -4.03 0.32
C LEU A 156 -0.84 -4.86 -0.68
N ASN A 157 -1.25 -6.10 -0.98
CA ASN A 157 -0.58 -6.91 -2.00
C ASN A 157 -0.80 -6.34 -3.42
N ASP A 158 -2.00 -5.83 -3.68
CA ASP A 158 -2.42 -5.20 -4.92
C ASP A 158 -3.08 -3.87 -4.60
N TYR A 159 -2.98 -2.90 -5.51
CA TYR A 159 -3.49 -1.56 -5.28
C TYR A 159 -4.90 -1.40 -5.82
N LEU A 160 -5.68 -0.55 -5.17
CA LEU A 160 -7.09 -0.37 -5.48
C LEU A 160 -7.31 1.02 -6.04
N TYR A 161 -7.83 1.09 -7.27
CA TYR A 161 -8.14 2.38 -7.90
C TYR A 161 -9.41 2.97 -7.29
N VAL A 162 -9.36 4.26 -6.93
CA VAL A 162 -10.50 5.07 -6.52
C VAL A 162 -10.49 6.41 -7.24
N ASN A 163 -11.67 6.90 -7.62
CA ASN A 163 -11.84 8.23 -8.18
C ASN A 163 -12.05 9.26 -7.07
N SER A 164 -11.79 10.52 -7.38
CA SER A 164 -12.22 11.64 -6.55
C SER A 164 -13.73 11.57 -6.32
N GLY A 165 -14.15 11.64 -5.06
CA GLY A 165 -15.56 11.52 -4.65
C GLY A 165 -16.02 10.10 -4.36
N ASP A 166 -15.24 9.07 -4.69
CA ASP A 166 -15.56 7.70 -4.30
C ASP A 166 -15.52 7.57 -2.77
N LYS A 167 -16.54 6.90 -2.23
CA LYS A 167 -16.63 6.61 -0.80
C LYS A 167 -15.99 5.26 -0.56
N PHE A 168 -14.95 5.20 0.26
CA PHE A 168 -14.28 3.94 0.59
C PHE A 168 -14.25 3.68 2.09
N LYS A 169 -14.39 2.42 2.48
CA LYS A 169 -14.41 1.96 3.86
C LYS A 169 -13.43 0.82 4.04
N VAL A 170 -12.62 0.90 5.08
CA VAL A 170 -11.78 -0.22 5.50
C VAL A 170 -12.39 -0.83 6.75
N VAL A 171 -12.73 -2.11 6.68
CA VAL A 171 -13.19 -2.92 7.81
C VAL A 171 -12.02 -3.77 8.26
N PHE A 172 -11.49 -3.51 9.46
CA PHE A 172 -10.36 -4.21 10.03
C PHE A 172 -10.83 -5.15 11.14
N SER A 173 -10.19 -6.32 11.24
CA SER A 173 -10.41 -7.32 12.28
C SER A 173 -9.08 -7.68 12.95
N SER A 174 -9.07 -7.67 14.29
CA SER A 174 -7.93 -8.01 15.13
C SER A 174 -8.39 -8.61 16.46
N ASN A 175 -7.46 -8.93 17.36
CA ASN A 175 -7.76 -9.39 18.72
C ASN A 175 -8.36 -8.31 19.63
N THR A 176 -8.06 -7.04 19.37
CA THR A 176 -8.49 -5.88 20.18
C THR A 176 -8.56 -4.61 19.33
N LEU A 177 -9.36 -3.64 19.76
CA LEU A 177 -9.55 -2.36 19.09
C LEU A 177 -8.56 -1.30 19.58
N PRO A 178 -7.67 -0.75 18.74
CA PRO A 178 -6.95 0.46 19.07
C PRO A 178 -7.82 1.71 18.84
N TYR A 179 -7.85 2.63 19.81
CA TYR A 179 -8.64 3.85 19.67
C TYR A 179 -7.95 5.09 20.25
N GLU A 180 -8.39 6.25 19.76
CA GLU A 180 -8.09 7.56 20.33
C GLU A 180 -9.30 8.05 21.14
N ALA A 181 -9.02 8.66 22.29
CA ALA A 181 -9.99 9.34 23.15
C ALA A 181 -9.36 10.56 23.82
N GLY A 182 -10.19 11.37 24.48
CA GLY A 182 -9.70 12.49 25.31
C GLY A 182 -9.05 13.64 24.52
N SER A 183 -9.22 13.68 23.20
CA SER A 183 -8.78 14.81 22.39
C SER A 183 -9.69 16.03 22.60
N ARG A 184 -9.14 17.23 22.36
CA ARG A 184 -9.93 18.48 22.34
C ARG A 184 -10.70 18.68 21.02
N ARG A 185 -10.75 17.67 20.15
CA ARG A 185 -11.43 17.73 18.85
C ARG A 185 -12.77 17.00 18.95
N HIS A 186 -13.75 17.52 18.25
CA HIS A 186 -15.00 16.80 18.05
C HIS A 186 -14.75 15.66 17.07
N TYR A 187 -15.15 14.44 17.44
CA TYR A 187 -15.14 13.30 16.54
C TYR A 187 -16.29 13.44 15.54
N VAL A 188 -16.00 13.11 14.28
CA VAL A 188 -16.97 13.24 13.18
C VAL A 188 -17.95 12.07 13.28
N PRO A 189 -19.27 12.33 13.37
CA PRO A 189 -20.27 11.26 13.32
C PRO A 189 -20.22 10.49 12.01
N GLU A 190 -20.63 9.23 12.05
CA GLU A 190 -20.71 8.31 10.91
C GLU A 190 -19.37 8.09 10.18
N MET A 191 -18.25 8.25 10.89
CA MET A 191 -16.90 8.12 10.34
C MET A 191 -16.20 6.84 10.83
N SER A 192 -16.31 6.55 12.12
CA SER A 192 -15.61 5.47 12.81
C SER A 192 -16.62 4.52 13.43
N PHE A 193 -16.57 3.24 13.08
CA PHE A 193 -17.50 2.26 13.60
C PHE A 193 -16.78 1.10 14.28
N VAL A 194 -17.44 0.50 15.26
CA VAL A 194 -16.94 -0.64 16.03
C VAL A 194 -17.96 -1.76 16.06
N SER A 195 -17.49 -3.00 16.13
CA SER A 195 -18.34 -4.19 16.19
C SER A 195 -17.68 -5.34 16.96
N VAL A 196 -18.51 -6.11 17.66
CA VAL A 196 -18.10 -7.31 18.41
C VAL A 196 -18.09 -8.54 17.49
N ASP A 197 -19.07 -8.63 16.60
CA ASP A 197 -19.37 -9.81 15.77
C ASP A 197 -19.06 -9.60 14.27
N GLY A 198 -18.87 -8.36 13.83
CA GLY A 198 -18.69 -7.97 12.43
C GLY A 198 -20.01 -7.72 11.68
N GLU A 199 -21.15 -7.92 12.34
CA GLU A 199 -22.49 -7.78 11.76
C GLU A 199 -23.21 -6.54 12.31
N SER A 200 -23.17 -6.34 13.62
CA SER A 200 -23.80 -5.22 14.31
C SER A 200 -22.78 -4.11 14.58
N TRP A 201 -22.99 -2.94 13.97
CA TRP A 201 -22.04 -1.82 14.02
C TRP A 201 -22.58 -0.65 14.82
N SER A 202 -21.70 -0.04 15.62
CA SER A 202 -22.00 1.16 16.42
C SER A 202 -21.08 2.30 15.99
N ASP A 203 -21.62 3.51 15.84
CA ASP A 203 -20.82 4.72 15.61
C ASP A 203 -20.05 5.07 16.89
N PHE A 204 -18.73 5.08 16.79
CA PHE A 204 -17.85 5.25 17.94
C PHE A 204 -17.72 6.71 18.38
N SER A 205 -18.12 7.66 17.53
CA SER A 205 -18.17 9.07 17.93
C SER A 205 -19.18 9.31 19.06
N LEU A 206 -20.19 8.44 19.20
CA LEU A 206 -21.18 8.49 20.29
C LEU A 206 -20.54 8.28 21.67
N GLU A 207 -19.38 7.63 21.72
CA GLU A 207 -18.58 7.47 22.94
C GLU A 207 -17.50 8.55 23.10
N ASN A 208 -17.48 9.56 22.22
CA ASN A 208 -16.42 10.56 22.14
C ASN A 208 -15.05 9.91 21.90
N LYS A 209 -14.99 8.99 20.93
CA LYS A 209 -13.81 8.23 20.52
C LYS A 209 -13.73 8.12 18.99
N THR A 210 -12.56 7.76 18.47
CA THR A 210 -12.37 7.33 17.07
C THR A 210 -11.41 6.15 17.02
N VAL A 211 -11.56 5.31 16.01
CA VAL A 211 -10.71 4.13 15.84
C VAL A 211 -9.36 4.56 15.25
N CYS A 212 -8.27 3.92 15.68
CA CYS A 212 -6.96 4.15 15.10
C CYS A 212 -6.78 3.34 13.82
N LEU A 213 -7.43 3.78 12.74
CA LEU A 213 -7.36 3.12 11.44
C LEU A 213 -7.14 4.16 10.34
N LYS A 214 -5.95 4.13 9.75
CA LYS A 214 -5.53 5.04 8.68
C LYS A 214 -5.56 4.33 7.34
N VAL A 215 -5.78 5.09 6.28
CA VAL A 215 -5.65 4.60 4.90
C VAL A 215 -4.67 5.49 4.16
N TYR A 216 -3.72 4.87 3.48
CA TYR A 216 -2.70 5.54 2.71
C TYR A 216 -2.90 5.29 1.23
N THR A 217 -2.83 6.36 0.46
CA THR A 217 -2.95 6.30 -0.99
C THR A 217 -1.66 6.74 -1.67
N LEU A 218 -1.54 6.36 -2.93
CA LEU A 218 -0.43 6.66 -3.82
C LEU A 218 -0.97 7.43 -5.03
N ALA A 219 -0.11 8.28 -5.59
CA ALA A 219 -0.38 8.79 -6.92
C ALA A 219 -0.42 7.60 -7.90
N ASP A 220 -1.38 7.62 -8.81
CA ASP A 220 -1.53 6.55 -9.77
C ASP A 220 -0.47 6.67 -10.88
N ASP A 221 0.50 5.76 -10.89
CA ASP A 221 1.57 5.65 -11.88
C ASP A 221 1.38 4.48 -12.86
N SER A 222 0.18 3.87 -12.85
CA SER A 222 -0.05 2.60 -13.51
C SER A 222 -0.12 2.68 -15.03
N ILE A 223 0.25 1.57 -15.67
CA ILE A 223 0.33 1.38 -17.11
C ILE A 223 -0.51 0.20 -17.59
N MET A 224 -0.96 0.28 -18.85
CA MET A 224 -1.61 -0.83 -19.53
C MET A 224 -0.59 -1.78 -20.18
N VAL A 225 -0.77 -3.09 -19.95
CA VAL A 225 0.03 -4.16 -20.53
C VAL A 225 -0.90 -5.16 -21.24
N PRO A 226 -0.87 -5.27 -22.57
CA PRO A 226 -1.68 -6.25 -23.31
C PRO A 226 -1.41 -7.68 -22.85
N VAL A 227 -2.47 -8.45 -22.61
CA VAL A 227 -2.40 -9.88 -22.23
C VAL A 227 -2.70 -10.77 -23.43
N SER A 228 -3.66 -10.37 -24.27
CA SER A 228 -4.00 -11.04 -25.53
C SER A 228 -3.13 -10.55 -26.70
N ASN A 229 -2.85 -11.46 -27.65
CA ASN A 229 -2.06 -11.14 -28.85
C ASN A 229 -2.69 -9.99 -29.67
N VAL A 230 -1.82 -9.12 -30.19
CA VAL A 230 -2.14 -7.85 -30.88
C VAL A 230 -2.64 -8.05 -32.33
N SER A 231 -2.67 -9.29 -32.83
CA SER A 231 -3.17 -9.63 -34.15
C SER A 231 -3.90 -10.97 -34.11
N ALA A 232 -5.23 -10.95 -34.15
CA ALA A 232 -6.02 -12.16 -34.31
C ALA A 232 -7.14 -11.94 -35.33
N VAL A 233 -7.35 -12.96 -36.17
CA VAL A 233 -8.63 -13.15 -36.84
C VAL A 233 -9.61 -13.49 -35.73
N TYR A 234 -10.57 -12.61 -35.47
CA TYR A 234 -11.46 -12.76 -34.35
C TYR A 234 -12.78 -13.38 -34.82
N GLU A 235 -13.04 -14.59 -34.32
CA GLU A 235 -14.33 -15.24 -34.42
C GLU A 235 -15.35 -14.54 -33.49
N PRO A 236 -16.66 -14.65 -33.75
CA PRO A 236 -17.68 -14.17 -32.84
C PRO A 236 -17.43 -14.66 -31.40
N GLN A 237 -17.63 -13.78 -30.39
CA GLN A 237 -17.40 -14.04 -28.95
C GLN A 237 -15.93 -14.04 -28.47
N SER A 238 -14.98 -13.68 -29.32
CA SER A 238 -13.60 -13.50 -28.86
C SER A 238 -13.45 -12.37 -27.83
N SER A 239 -12.45 -12.46 -26.96
CA SER A 239 -12.14 -11.42 -25.98
C SER A 239 -10.77 -10.81 -26.18
N PHE A 240 -10.66 -9.51 -25.91
CA PHE A 240 -9.38 -8.83 -25.71
C PHE A 240 -9.18 -8.59 -24.21
N SER A 241 -7.96 -8.69 -23.73
CA SER A 241 -7.64 -8.47 -22.32
C SER A 241 -6.39 -7.64 -22.16
N VAL A 242 -6.46 -6.68 -21.23
CA VAL A 242 -5.35 -5.82 -20.84
C VAL A 242 -5.20 -5.85 -19.33
N LYS A 243 -3.96 -5.88 -18.86
CA LYS A 243 -3.63 -5.80 -17.44
C LYS A 243 -3.20 -4.38 -17.10
N VAL A 244 -3.66 -3.85 -15.97
CA VAL A 244 -3.21 -2.56 -15.44
C VAL A 244 -2.29 -2.83 -14.25
N VAL A 245 -1.06 -2.32 -14.31
CA VAL A 245 -0.04 -2.53 -13.28
C VAL A 245 0.67 -1.23 -12.93
N THR A 246 1.04 -1.06 -11.67
CA THR A 246 1.92 0.05 -11.23
C THR A 246 3.35 -0.13 -11.70
N SER A 247 4.16 0.91 -11.59
CA SER A 247 5.57 0.87 -12.02
C SER A 247 6.42 -0.16 -11.28
N ASP A 248 6.03 -0.53 -10.05
CA ASP A 248 6.65 -1.60 -9.26
C ASP A 248 6.08 -2.99 -9.54
N GLY A 249 5.13 -3.10 -10.48
CA GLY A 249 4.60 -4.36 -11.00
C GLY A 249 3.39 -4.93 -10.27
N ARG A 250 2.79 -4.20 -9.32
CA ARG A 250 1.58 -4.64 -8.62
C ARG A 250 0.35 -4.47 -9.50
N CYS A 251 -0.65 -5.32 -9.30
CA CYS A 251 -1.90 -5.21 -10.04
C CYS A 251 -2.70 -4.01 -9.51
N VAL A 252 -3.45 -3.37 -10.41
CA VAL A 252 -4.43 -2.34 -10.05
C VAL A 252 -5.84 -2.89 -10.23
N ILE A 253 -6.56 -3.05 -9.13
CA ILE A 253 -7.94 -3.55 -9.07
C ILE A 253 -8.91 -2.39 -9.21
N GLY A 254 -9.99 -2.58 -9.99
CA GLY A 254 -11.05 -1.59 -10.16
C GLY A 254 -10.73 -0.43 -11.11
N ALA A 255 -9.58 -0.44 -11.78
CA ALA A 255 -9.22 0.55 -12.80
C ALA A 255 -10.18 0.46 -13.99
N LEU A 256 -10.73 1.60 -14.44
CA LEU A 256 -11.70 1.65 -15.53
C LEU A 256 -10.98 1.83 -16.87
N VAL A 257 -10.94 0.78 -17.69
CA VAL A 257 -10.38 0.80 -19.03
C VAL A 257 -11.49 1.01 -20.05
N GLU A 258 -11.29 1.93 -20.99
CA GLU A 258 -12.19 2.17 -22.10
C GLU A 258 -11.76 1.39 -23.33
N PHE A 259 -12.70 0.68 -23.95
CA PHE A 259 -12.51 -0.08 -25.18
C PHE A 259 -13.40 0.52 -26.26
N THR A 260 -12.81 1.08 -27.30
CA THR A 260 -13.54 1.67 -28.44
C THR A 260 -13.32 0.84 -29.70
N ILE A 261 -14.40 0.36 -30.30
CA ILE A 261 -14.39 -0.37 -31.56
C ILE A 261 -15.67 -0.04 -32.33
N ASP A 262 -15.57 0.16 -33.64
CA ASP A 262 -16.72 0.54 -34.49
C ASP A 262 -17.47 1.78 -33.93
N ASP A 263 -16.72 2.82 -33.55
CA ASP A 263 -17.20 4.06 -32.94
C ASP A 263 -18.02 3.89 -31.64
N LYS A 264 -18.02 2.71 -31.03
CA LYS A 264 -18.70 2.41 -29.76
C LYS A 264 -17.68 2.22 -28.65
N THR A 265 -17.90 2.90 -27.53
CA THR A 265 -17.06 2.80 -26.33
C THR A 265 -17.72 1.94 -25.26
N TYR A 266 -16.92 1.06 -24.67
CA TYR A 266 -17.27 0.15 -23.59
C TYR A 266 -16.33 0.39 -22.41
N HIS A 267 -16.87 0.41 -21.19
CA HIS A 267 -16.08 0.65 -19.98
C HIS A 267 -15.99 -0.66 -19.18
N VAL A 268 -14.78 -1.14 -18.94
CA VAL A 268 -14.53 -2.40 -18.25
C VAL A 268 -13.57 -2.15 -17.10
N LYS A 269 -13.99 -2.50 -15.88
CA LYS A 269 -13.13 -2.46 -14.70
C LYS A 269 -12.17 -3.65 -14.69
N THR A 270 -10.95 -3.43 -14.21
CA THR A 270 -10.03 -4.54 -13.91
C THR A 270 -10.54 -5.38 -12.75
N ASN A 271 -10.38 -6.70 -12.86
CA ASN A 271 -10.70 -7.67 -11.82
C ASN A 271 -9.62 -7.72 -10.71
N ASP A 272 -9.71 -8.72 -9.83
CA ASP A 272 -8.77 -9.02 -8.74
C ASP A 272 -7.36 -9.38 -9.23
N GLU A 273 -7.20 -9.79 -10.48
CA GLU A 273 -5.90 -10.01 -11.13
C GLU A 273 -5.36 -8.75 -11.85
N GLY A 274 -6.08 -7.62 -11.75
CA GLY A 274 -5.77 -6.37 -12.45
C GLY A 274 -6.05 -6.42 -13.96
N ILE A 275 -6.90 -7.35 -14.43
CA ILE A 275 -7.18 -7.57 -15.86
C ILE A 275 -8.58 -7.06 -16.21
N ALA A 276 -8.67 -6.22 -17.24
CA ALA A 276 -9.92 -5.85 -17.89
C ALA A 276 -10.15 -6.77 -19.10
N ILE A 277 -11.25 -7.52 -19.09
CA ILE A 277 -11.61 -8.49 -20.13
C ILE A 277 -12.79 -7.96 -20.95
N PHE A 278 -12.52 -7.53 -22.17
CA PHE A 278 -13.51 -7.02 -23.10
C PHE A 278 -13.94 -8.11 -24.07
N LYS A 279 -15.23 -8.47 -24.06
CA LYS A 279 -15.82 -9.36 -25.07
C LYS A 279 -16.16 -8.54 -26.31
N ILE A 280 -15.56 -8.91 -27.44
CA ILE A 280 -15.77 -8.21 -28.70
C ILE A 280 -17.23 -8.46 -29.14
N PRO A 281 -18.01 -7.39 -29.42
CA PRO A 281 -19.38 -7.55 -29.91
C PRO A 281 -19.38 -8.22 -31.30
N MET A 282 -20.55 -8.70 -31.73
CA MET A 282 -20.69 -9.20 -33.09
C MET A 282 -20.51 -8.04 -34.08
N LEU A 283 -19.53 -8.15 -34.96
CA LEU A 283 -19.19 -7.16 -35.98
C LEU A 283 -19.48 -7.73 -37.37
N ASN A 284 -19.86 -6.88 -38.32
CA ASN A 284 -19.90 -7.27 -39.72
C ASN A 284 -18.48 -7.63 -40.20
N PRO A 285 -18.32 -8.44 -41.25
CA PRO A 285 -17.01 -8.69 -41.82
C PRO A 285 -16.30 -7.40 -42.22
N GLY A 286 -15.05 -7.25 -41.82
CA GLY A 286 -14.30 -6.03 -42.03
C GLY A 286 -13.08 -5.90 -41.14
N ASN A 287 -12.33 -4.81 -41.37
CA ASN A 287 -11.14 -4.47 -40.60
C ASN A 287 -11.50 -3.35 -39.63
N TYR A 288 -11.30 -3.60 -38.35
CA TYR A 288 -11.59 -2.67 -37.27
C TYR A 288 -10.30 -2.32 -36.51
N THR A 289 -10.29 -1.14 -35.90
CA THR A 289 -9.28 -0.77 -34.90
C THR A 289 -9.95 -0.77 -33.54
N LEU A 290 -9.51 -1.67 -32.66
CA LEU A 290 -9.83 -1.64 -31.24
C LEU A 290 -8.85 -0.67 -30.58
N THR A 291 -9.38 0.39 -29.99
CA THR A 291 -8.63 1.39 -29.23
C THR A 291 -8.90 1.16 -27.75
N LEU A 292 -7.85 0.96 -26.97
CA LEU A 292 -7.92 0.89 -25.52
C LEU A 292 -7.39 2.19 -24.95
N SER A 293 -8.12 2.79 -24.01
CA SER A 293 -7.73 4.02 -23.34
C SER A 293 -7.78 3.85 -21.82
N TYR A 294 -6.75 4.33 -21.15
CA TYR A 294 -6.68 4.41 -19.70
C TYR A 294 -5.81 5.59 -19.31
N LYS A 295 -6.40 6.59 -18.62
CA LYS A 295 -5.75 7.87 -18.32
C LYS A 295 -5.24 8.51 -19.62
N ASN A 296 -3.95 8.84 -19.68
CA ASN A 296 -3.29 9.42 -20.86
C ASN A 296 -2.64 8.36 -21.78
N GLN A 297 -2.97 7.08 -21.60
CA GLN A 297 -2.41 5.98 -22.38
C GLN A 297 -3.43 5.47 -23.40
N THR A 298 -2.93 5.12 -24.59
CA THR A 298 -3.73 4.53 -25.66
C THR A 298 -3.00 3.36 -26.31
N ILE A 299 -3.69 2.25 -26.52
CA ILE A 299 -3.19 1.08 -27.25
C ILE A 299 -4.15 0.79 -28.40
N ASN A 300 -3.63 0.67 -29.62
CA ASN A 300 -4.41 0.33 -30.81
C ASN A 300 -4.12 -1.10 -31.25
N VAL A 301 -5.17 -1.85 -31.55
CA VAL A 301 -5.11 -3.25 -31.95
C VAL A 301 -5.96 -3.45 -33.21
N CYS A 302 -5.41 -4.09 -34.23
CA CYS A 302 -6.16 -4.43 -35.43
C CYS A 302 -7.02 -5.68 -35.20
N VAL A 303 -8.31 -5.58 -35.52
CA VAL A 303 -9.30 -6.64 -35.37
C VAL A 303 -9.86 -6.98 -36.74
N LEU A 304 -9.65 -8.22 -37.19
CA LEU A 304 -10.23 -8.74 -38.44
C LEU A 304 -11.47 -9.56 -38.10
N SER A 305 -12.64 -9.12 -38.54
CA SER A 305 -13.91 -9.86 -38.44
C SER A 305 -14.18 -10.62 -39.73
N VAL A 306 -14.45 -11.93 -39.63
CA VAL A 306 -14.75 -12.81 -40.77
C VAL A 306 -16.09 -13.54 -40.54
N ASN A 307 -16.81 -13.89 -41.61
CA ASN A 307 -18.04 -14.68 -41.50
C ASN A 307 -17.73 -16.10 -41.01
N GLU A 308 -18.51 -16.61 -40.05
CA GLU A 308 -18.63 -18.05 -39.76
C GLU A 308 -19.15 -18.75 -41.02
N GLY A 309 -18.26 -19.24 -41.89
CA GLY A 309 -18.71 -19.91 -43.09
C GLY A 309 -17.69 -20.21 -44.19
N ASN A 310 -16.46 -19.68 -44.15
CA ASN A 310 -15.43 -20.04 -45.13
C ASN A 310 -14.18 -20.63 -44.46
N GLU A 311 -14.28 -21.95 -44.29
CA GLU A 311 -13.23 -22.95 -44.52
C GLU A 311 -11.98 -22.94 -43.63
N SER A 312 -12.01 -23.88 -42.68
CA SER A 312 -10.97 -24.90 -42.57
C SER A 312 -10.73 -25.61 -43.92
N GLN A 313 -9.95 -24.99 -44.81
CA GLN A 313 -9.30 -25.69 -45.92
C GLN A 313 -7.82 -25.31 -45.90
N ASN A 314 -6.99 -26.28 -45.52
CA ASN A 314 -5.61 -26.49 -45.95
C ASN A 314 -4.79 -25.26 -46.36
N MET A 315 -3.92 -24.79 -45.45
CA MET A 315 -2.57 -24.40 -45.86
C MET A 315 -1.55 -25.34 -45.21
N THR A 316 -1.41 -26.51 -45.82
CA THR A 316 -0.14 -27.23 -45.81
C THR A 316 0.92 -26.36 -46.49
N ASN A 317 2.10 -26.29 -45.87
CA ASN A 317 3.33 -25.68 -46.38
C ASN A 317 3.53 -25.87 -47.90
N GLU A 318 3.39 -24.81 -48.69
CA GLU A 318 4.14 -24.65 -49.94
C GLU A 318 4.55 -23.19 -50.16
N SER A 319 5.85 -23.02 -50.39
CA SER A 319 6.53 -21.78 -50.71
C SER A 319 6.22 -21.33 -52.14
N VAL A 320 5.59 -20.16 -52.34
CA VAL A 320 5.69 -19.43 -53.63
C VAL A 320 5.67 -17.91 -53.40
N ASN A 321 6.75 -17.28 -53.87
CA ASN A 321 6.88 -15.85 -54.16
C ASN A 321 5.73 -15.34 -55.05
N SER A 322 4.96 -14.36 -54.58
CA SER A 322 4.63 -13.15 -55.34
C SER A 322 3.75 -12.21 -54.52
N ASN A 323 4.25 -10.99 -54.29
CA ASN A 323 3.54 -9.86 -53.71
C ASN A 323 2.16 -9.61 -54.35
N PRO A 324 1.16 -9.28 -53.52
CA PRO A 324 0.42 -8.04 -53.68
C PRO A 324 0.59 -7.15 -52.45
N LYS A 325 0.68 -5.83 -52.71
CA LYS A 325 0.98 -4.76 -51.75
C LYS A 325 0.11 -4.84 -50.48
N LEU A 326 0.74 -5.04 -49.34
CA LEU A 326 0.22 -4.56 -48.05
C LEU A 326 0.26 -3.03 -48.05
N GLU A 327 -0.90 -2.39 -47.98
CA GLU A 327 -0.96 -1.01 -47.49
C GLU A 327 -0.78 -1.05 -45.97
N SER A 328 0.33 -0.46 -45.54
CA SER A 328 0.77 -0.42 -44.14
C SER A 328 -0.21 0.41 -43.29
N CYS A 329 -0.94 -0.25 -42.39
CA CYS A 329 -1.32 0.40 -41.14
C CYS A 329 -0.02 0.70 -40.37
N GLY A 330 0.19 1.98 -40.05
CA GLY A 330 1.45 2.50 -39.55
C GLY A 330 1.96 1.80 -38.30
N ASN A 331 3.28 1.55 -38.28
CA ASN A 331 4.04 1.12 -37.11
C ASN A 331 3.68 1.94 -35.86
N PRO A 332 3.26 1.32 -34.76
CA PRO A 332 3.52 1.87 -33.44
C PRO A 332 4.99 1.62 -33.08
N ILE A 333 5.61 2.69 -32.59
CA ILE A 333 7.00 2.76 -32.14
C ILE A 333 7.29 1.67 -31.12
N LEU A 334 8.23 0.79 -31.46
CA LEU A 334 8.82 -0.20 -30.59
C LEU A 334 9.61 0.53 -29.48
N MET A 335 8.96 0.84 -28.36
CA MET A 335 9.66 1.31 -27.16
C MET A 335 10.28 0.08 -26.49
N VAL A 336 11.51 -0.22 -26.90
CA VAL A 336 12.34 -1.26 -26.28
C VAL A 336 12.57 -0.87 -24.83
N ILE A 337 11.89 -1.54 -23.90
CA ILE A 337 12.32 -1.58 -22.50
C ILE A 337 13.60 -2.40 -22.49
N LEU A 338 14.74 -1.69 -22.58
CA LEU A 338 16.04 -2.28 -22.32
C LEU A 338 16.08 -2.61 -20.82
N SER A 339 15.96 -3.90 -20.52
CA SER A 339 16.30 -4.46 -19.22
C SER A 339 17.78 -4.21 -18.93
N ALA A 340 18.07 -3.11 -18.24
CA ALA A 340 19.39 -2.88 -17.66
C ALA A 340 19.53 -3.76 -16.40
N LEU A 341 19.93 -5.00 -16.64
CA LEU A 341 20.52 -5.89 -15.64
C LEU A 341 21.84 -5.25 -15.17
N LEU A 342 21.79 -4.38 -14.16
CA LEU A 342 23.00 -3.81 -13.57
C LEU A 342 23.58 -4.79 -12.54
N ILE A 343 24.42 -5.71 -13.03
CA ILE A 343 25.41 -6.39 -12.21
C ILE A 343 26.44 -5.33 -11.79
N VAL A 344 26.39 -4.89 -10.53
CA VAL A 344 27.54 -4.23 -9.89
C VAL A 344 27.98 -5.08 -8.72
N ALA A 345 28.99 -5.90 -8.99
CA ALA A 345 29.89 -6.40 -7.97
C ALA A 345 30.82 -5.25 -7.54
N PHE A 346 30.77 -4.86 -6.27
CA PHE A 346 31.94 -4.29 -5.60
C PHE A 346 32.07 -4.89 -4.19
N ARG A 347 33.04 -5.80 -4.05
CA ARG A 347 33.75 -6.08 -2.80
C ARG A 347 34.54 -4.82 -2.42
N GLY A 348 34.46 -4.36 -1.17
CA GLY A 348 35.32 -3.26 -0.73
C GLY A 348 35.13 -2.73 0.69
N LYS A 349 35.54 -3.51 1.69
CA LYS A 349 36.06 -3.12 3.03
C LYS A 349 35.19 -2.26 3.98
N ARG A 350 34.88 -2.91 5.11
CA ARG A 350 34.66 -2.35 6.44
C ARG A 350 35.67 -1.24 6.78
N LYS A 351 35.19 -0.14 7.35
CA LYS A 351 35.90 0.63 8.38
C LYS A 351 34.90 1.07 9.43
N HIS A 352 35.23 0.71 10.67
CA HIS A 352 34.64 1.22 11.90
C HIS A 352 34.84 2.73 12.00
N PHE A 353 33.84 3.41 12.54
CA PHE A 353 34.01 4.50 13.49
C PHE A 353 33.10 4.22 14.67
#